data_AF-A0A2U2I5X7-F1
#
_entry.id   AF-A0A2U2I5X7-F1
#
_cell.length_a   1.000
_cell.length_b   1.000
_cell.length_c   1.000
_cell.angle_alpha   90.00
_cell.angle_beta   90.00
_cell.angle_gamma   90.00
#
_symmetry.space_group_name_H-M   'P 1'
#
loop_
_entity.id
_entity.type
_entity.pdbx_description
1 polymer ?
#
loop_
_entity_poly.entity_id
_entity_poly.type
_entity_poly.pdbx_seq_one_letter_code
_entity_poly.pdbx_strand_id
1 'polypeptide(L)'
;MPIKPEELAAMMLEVEIEDPIDFSDLPFSEDELRLLVASHLCEMAAAMDNFSHEDKLMTLLAVSAKLVLENLVLHVQLLRGHGLPMGESVEALLGRLRKPE
;
A
#
# COMPACT_ATOMS: atom_id res chain seq x y z
N MET A 1 -20.47 12.71 3.13
CA MET A 1 -20.26 12.95 1.68
C MET A 1 -19.34 11.86 1.17
N PRO A 2 -19.60 11.28 -0.01
CA PRO A 2 -18.67 10.33 -0.60
C PRO A 2 -17.35 11.06 -0.90
N ILE A 3 -16.23 10.44 -0.55
CA ILE A 3 -14.89 10.93 -0.89
C ILE A 3 -14.77 10.90 -2.42
N LYS A 4 -14.33 12.00 -3.02
CA LYS A 4 -14.08 12.01 -4.47
C LYS A 4 -12.72 11.42 -4.79
N PRO A 5 -12.57 10.64 -5.88
CA PRO A 5 -11.28 10.09 -6.28
C PRO A 5 -10.18 11.14 -6.41
N GLU A 6 -10.50 12.33 -6.91
CA GLU A 6 -9.52 13.42 -7.08
C GLU A 6 -9.02 13.97 -5.74
N GLU A 7 -9.91 14.04 -4.74
CA GLU A 7 -9.55 14.47 -3.38
C GLU A 7 -8.65 13.41 -2.71
N LEU A 8 -8.95 12.13 -2.91
CA LEU A 8 -8.13 11.05 -2.40
C LEU A 8 -6.76 10.97 -3.09
N ALA A 9 -6.71 11.14 -4.41
CA ALA A 9 -5.44 11.19 -5.15
C ALA A 9 -4.55 12.37 -4.70
N ALA A 10 -5.15 13.54 -4.43
CA ALA A 10 -4.41 14.67 -3.88
C ALA A 10 -3.85 14.38 -2.48
N MET A 11 -4.64 13.73 -1.61
CA MET A 11 -4.15 13.29 -0.29
C MET A 11 -3.04 12.24 -0.39
N MET A 12 -3.11 11.31 -1.35
CA MET A 12 -2.03 10.36 -1.59
C MET A 12 -0.73 11.09 -1.92
N LEU A 13 -0.78 12.07 -2.81
CA LEU A 13 0.39 12.88 -3.18
C LEU A 13 0.98 13.60 -1.96
N GLU A 14 0.16 14.13 -1.05
CA GLU A 14 0.65 14.76 0.18
C GLU A 14 1.39 13.77 1.10
N VAL A 15 0.89 12.55 1.23
CA VAL A 15 1.54 11.50 2.03
C VAL A 15 2.84 11.03 1.38
N GLU A 16 2.88 10.94 0.05
CA GLU A 16 4.07 10.57 -0.72
C GLU A 16 5.23 11.57 -0.58
N ILE A 17 4.99 12.81 -0.11
CA ILE A 17 6.08 13.77 0.18
C ILE A 17 7.00 13.23 1.29
N GLU A 18 6.43 12.57 2.29
CA GLU A 18 7.18 12.01 3.42
C GLU A 18 7.81 10.65 3.08
N ASP A 19 7.14 9.85 2.22
CA ASP A 19 7.60 8.53 1.77
C ASP A 19 7.37 8.38 0.24
N PRO A 20 8.32 8.83 -0.59
CA PRO A 20 8.15 8.84 -2.04
C PRO A 20 8.05 7.44 -2.63
N ILE A 21 7.06 7.25 -3.51
CA ILE A 21 6.93 6.03 -4.31
C ILE A 21 7.83 6.15 -5.55
N ASP A 22 8.59 5.09 -5.84
CA ASP A 22 9.37 4.99 -7.06
C ASP A 22 8.52 4.43 -8.20
N PHE A 23 8.19 5.29 -9.18
CA PHE A 23 7.46 4.94 -10.39
C PHE A 23 8.38 4.65 -11.59
N SER A 24 9.70 4.65 -11.39
CA SER A 24 10.64 4.42 -12.50
C SER A 24 10.36 3.09 -13.22
N ASP A 25 10.63 3.08 -14.53
CA ASP A 25 10.36 1.95 -15.44
C ASP A 25 8.89 1.61 -15.74
N LEU A 26 7.91 2.36 -15.20
CA LEU A 26 6.50 2.20 -15.56
C LEU A 26 6.13 3.02 -16.81
N PRO A 27 5.48 2.43 -17.82
CA PRO A 27 5.03 3.14 -19.03
C PRO A 27 3.70 3.89 -18.81
N PHE A 28 3.47 4.43 -17.61
CA PHE A 28 2.19 5.03 -17.20
C PHE A 28 2.41 6.38 -16.51
N SER A 29 1.42 7.26 -16.59
CA SER A 29 1.44 8.51 -15.82
C SER A 29 1.21 8.24 -14.34
N GLU A 30 2.03 8.84 -13.47
CA GLU A 30 1.87 8.71 -12.01
C GLU A 30 0.50 9.23 -11.55
N ASP A 31 0.04 10.35 -12.10
CA ASP A 31 -1.25 10.94 -11.76
C ASP A 31 -2.43 10.04 -12.21
N GLU A 32 -2.30 9.38 -13.37
CA GLU A 32 -3.30 8.41 -13.83
C GLU A 32 -3.33 7.18 -12.93
N LEU A 33 -2.17 6.71 -12.45
CA LEU A 33 -2.07 5.60 -11.50
C LEU A 33 -2.71 5.96 -10.15
N ARG A 34 -2.41 7.15 -9.61
CA ARG A 34 -3.02 7.63 -8.37
C ARG A 34 -4.54 7.74 -8.52
N LEU A 35 -5.03 8.31 -9.62
CA LEU A 35 -6.46 8.45 -9.87
C LEU A 35 -7.16 7.10 -10.05
N LEU A 36 -6.51 6.14 -10.73
CA LEU A 36 -7.01 4.77 -10.89
C LEU A 36 -7.20 4.10 -9.52
N VAL A 37 -6.18 4.15 -8.67
CA VAL A 37 -6.23 3.57 -7.32
C VAL A 37 -7.27 4.29 -6.46
N ALA A 38 -7.31 5.62 -6.49
CA ALA A 38 -8.27 6.41 -5.73
C ALA A 38 -9.73 6.09 -6.15
N SER A 39 -9.98 5.94 -7.45
CA SER A 39 -11.30 5.57 -7.97
C SER A 39 -11.73 4.20 -7.44
N HIS A 40 -10.83 3.21 -7.49
CA HIS A 40 -11.10 1.88 -6.98
C HIS A 40 -11.40 1.88 -5.46
N LEU A 41 -10.65 2.65 -4.67
CA LEU A 41 -10.89 2.77 -3.23
C LEU A 41 -12.22 3.47 -2.91
N CYS A 42 -12.61 4.47 -3.69
CA CYS A 42 -13.92 5.12 -3.57
C CYS A 42 -15.07 4.14 -3.88
N GLU A 43 -14.94 3.29 -4.90
CA GLU A 43 -15.91 2.23 -5.20
C GLU A 43 -16.03 1.21 -4.05
N MET A 44 -14.89 0.78 -3.49
CA MET A 44 -14.88 -0.09 -2.31
C MET A 44 -15.56 0.57 -1.11
N ALA A 45 -15.28 1.85 -0.86
CA ALA A 45 -15.91 2.61 0.22
C ALA A 45 -17.43 2.69 0.04
N ALA A 46 -17.91 2.92 -1.19
CA ALA A 46 -19.33 2.92 -1.51
C ALA A 46 -19.97 1.54 -1.35
N ALA A 47 -19.27 0.46 -1.71
CA ALA A 47 -19.77 -0.91 -1.51
C ALA A 47 -19.93 -1.27 -0.03
N MET A 48 -19.14 -0.65 0.85
CA MET A 48 -19.20 -0.84 2.29
C MET A 48 -20.24 0.05 2.99
N ASP A 49 -21.06 0.85 2.28
CA ASP A 49 -21.84 1.91 2.93
C ASP A 49 -22.80 1.39 4.02
N ASN A 50 -23.34 0.17 3.83
CA ASN A 50 -24.23 -0.52 4.77
C ASN A 50 -23.52 -1.24 5.94
N PHE A 51 -22.18 -1.22 5.98
CA PHE A 51 -21.42 -1.90 7.02
C PHE A 51 -21.45 -1.10 8.31
N SER A 52 -21.35 -1.79 9.45
CA SER A 52 -21.15 -1.13 10.73
C SER A 52 -19.80 -0.38 10.74
N HIS A 53 -19.64 0.57 11.66
CA HIS A 53 -18.36 1.28 11.78
C HIS A 53 -17.20 0.34 12.12
N GLU A 54 -17.46 -0.67 12.96
CA GLU A 54 -16.47 -1.68 13.33
C GLU A 54 -16.09 -2.57 12.15
N ASP A 55 -17.06 -2.99 11.33
CA ASP A 55 -16.79 -3.78 10.12
C ASP A 55 -16.02 -2.97 9.08
N LYS A 56 -16.33 -1.68 8.92
CA LYS A 56 -15.57 -0.76 8.04
C LYS A 56 -14.13 -0.63 8.50
N LEU A 57 -13.90 -0.44 9.80
CA LEU A 57 -12.56 -0.33 10.38
C LEU A 57 -11.78 -1.64 10.24
N MET A 58 -12.40 -2.78 10.57
CA MET A 58 -11.78 -4.10 10.44
C MET A 58 -11.42 -4.39 8.99
N THR A 59 -12.30 -4.07 8.05
CA THR A 59 -12.06 -4.26 6.61
C THR A 59 -10.90 -3.37 6.13
N LEU A 60 -10.87 -2.09 6.54
CA LEU A 60 -9.77 -1.19 6.21
C LEU A 60 -8.43 -1.71 6.74
N LEU A 61 -8.40 -2.17 7.99
CA LEU A 61 -7.19 -2.74 8.61
C LEU A 61 -6.75 -4.02 7.88
N ALA A 62 -7.68 -4.89 7.52
CA ALA A 62 -7.38 -6.12 6.78
C ALA A 62 -6.81 -5.84 5.39
N VAL A 63 -7.40 -4.91 4.64
CA VAL A 63 -6.90 -4.49 3.32
C VAL A 63 -5.53 -3.83 3.46
N SER A 64 -5.35 -2.94 4.43
CA SER A 64 -4.07 -2.28 4.69
C SER A 64 -2.98 -3.30 5.04
N ALA A 65 -3.28 -4.25 5.94
CA ALA A 65 -2.35 -5.31 6.31
C ALA A 65 -1.97 -6.20 5.10
N LYS A 66 -2.94 -6.51 4.23
CA LYS A 66 -2.68 -7.24 2.98
C LYS A 66 -1.72 -6.46 2.07
N LEU A 67 -1.98 -5.17 1.84
CA LEU A 67 -1.14 -4.32 0.98
C LEU A 67 0.29 -4.22 1.54
N VAL A 68 0.44 -4.02 2.85
CA VAL A 68 1.77 -3.99 3.50
C VAL A 68 2.48 -5.34 3.36
N LEU A 69 1.76 -6.46 3.51
CA LEU A 69 2.33 -7.80 3.34
C LEU A 69 2.75 -8.06 1.89
N GLU A 70 1.92 -7.70 0.91
CA GLU A 70 2.24 -7.83 -0.52
C GLU A 70 3.47 -7.00 -0.87
N ASN A 71 3.52 -5.74 -0.42
CA ASN A 71 4.66 -4.86 -0.62
C ASN A 71 5.94 -5.45 0.00
N LEU A 72 5.88 -5.92 1.25
CA LEU A 72 7.02 -6.59 1.91
C LEU A 72 7.50 -7.81 1.11
N VAL A 73 6.58 -8.66 0.65
CA VAL A 73 6.94 -9.86 -0.12
C VAL A 73 7.57 -9.49 -1.46
N LEU A 74 7.02 -8.51 -2.18
CA LEU A 74 7.58 -8.00 -3.45
C LEU A 74 8.98 -7.43 -3.23
N HIS A 75 9.18 -6.60 -2.20
CA HIS A 75 10.48 -6.06 -1.85
C HIS A 75 11.50 -7.16 -1.54
N VAL A 76 11.12 -8.18 -0.77
CA VAL A 76 11.99 -9.33 -0.48
C VAL A 76 12.35 -10.09 -1.76
N GLN A 77 11.40 -10.27 -2.68
CA GLN A 77 11.63 -10.94 -3.96
C GLN A 77 12.58 -10.13 -4.87
N LEU A 78 12.38 -8.82 -4.97
CA LEU A 78 13.22 -7.92 -5.77
C LEU A 78 14.67 -7.92 -5.28
N LEU A 79 14.89 -7.80 -3.97
CA LEU A 79 16.22 -7.85 -3.37
C LEU A 79 16.91 -9.18 -3.66
N ARG A 80 16.19 -10.30 -3.54
CA ARG A 80 16.71 -11.65 -3.88
C ARG A 80 17.00 -11.81 -5.36
N GLY A 81 16.18 -11.25 -6.24
CA GLY A 81 16.34 -11.33 -7.70
C GLY A 81 17.54 -10.55 -8.22
N HIS A 82 17.85 -9.40 -7.61
CA HIS A 82 18.94 -8.52 -8.01
C HIS A 82 20.24 -8.74 -7.23
N GLY A 83 20.25 -9.69 -6.28
CA GLY A 83 21.42 -9.96 -5.43
C GLY A 83 21.81 -8.78 -4.54
N LEU A 84 20.87 -7.88 -4.26
CA LEU A 84 21.09 -6.69 -3.43
C LEU A 84 21.00 -7.08 -1.94
N PRO A 85 21.87 -6.50 -1.08
CA PRO A 85 21.77 -6.71 0.36
C PRO A 85 20.42 -6.19 0.87
N MET A 86 19.81 -6.92 1.80
CA MET A 86 18.60 -6.43 2.46
C MET A 86 18.96 -5.28 3.38
N GLY A 87 18.20 -4.18 3.33
CA GLY A 87 18.38 -3.09 4.29
C GLY A 87 18.11 -3.57 5.72
N GLU A 88 18.79 -2.96 6.70
CA GLU A 88 18.75 -3.37 8.13
C GLU A 88 17.32 -3.49 8.69
N SER A 89 16.38 -2.64 8.23
CA SER A 89 14.97 -2.67 8.64
C SER A 89 14.25 -3.96 8.21
N VAL A 90 14.48 -4.42 6.97
CA VAL A 90 13.87 -5.65 6.43
C VAL A 90 14.50 -6.88 7.09
N GLU A 91 15.82 -6.86 7.32
CA GLU A 91 16.50 -7.93 8.05
C GLU A 91 16.02 -8.04 9.49
N ALA A 92 15.83 -6.92 10.20
CA ALA A 92 15.30 -6.92 11.56
C ALA A 92 13.86 -7.46 11.62
N LEU A 93 13.02 -7.12 10.64
CA LEU A 93 11.65 -7.64 10.52
C LEU A 93 11.62 -9.14 10.24
N LEU A 94 12.38 -9.62 9.25
CA LEU A 94 12.48 -11.04 8.92
C LEU A 94 13.21 -11.84 10.01
N GLY A 95 14.13 -11.21 10.73
CA GLY A 95 14.82 -11.79 11.88
C GLY A 95 13.86 -12.21 12.99
N ARG A 96 12.71 -11.55 13.15
CA ARG A 96 11.66 -11.94 14.10
C ARG A 96 10.98 -13.26 13.73
N LEU A 97 11.07 -13.71 12.47
CA LEU A 97 10.58 -15.02 12.03
C LEU A 97 11.57 -16.14 12.33
N ARG A 98 12.85 -15.82 12.56
CA ARG A 98 13.83 -16.81 13.04
C ARG A 98 13.50 -17.08 14.50
N LYS A 99 12.94 -18.26 14.78
CA LYS A 99 12.75 -18.73 16.16
C LYS A 99 14.09 -18.67 16.90
N PRO A 100 14.14 -18.22 18.16
CA PRO A 100 15.26 -18.57 19.01
C PRO A 100 15.31 -20.10 19.13
N GLU A 101 16.48 -20.68 18.89
CA GLU A 101 16.74 -22.10 19.19
C GLU A 101 16.53 -22.40 20.68
#